data_AF-A0A8T6EF59-F1
#
_entry.id   AF-A0A8T6EF59-F1
#
_cell.length_a   1.000
_cell.length_b   1.000
_cell.length_c   1.000
_cell.angle_alpha   90.00
_cell.angle_beta   90.00
_cell.angle_gamma   90.00
#
_symmetry.space_group_name_H-M   'P 1'
#
loop_
_entity.id
_entity.type
_entity.pdbx_description
1 polymer ?
#
loop_
_entity_poly.entity_id
_entity_poly.type
_entity_poly.pdbx_seq_one_letter_code
_entity_poly.pdbx_strand_id
1 'polypeptide(L)'
;MPRPDRCRWITLNDAIKNFVSETHSTESARHIKPLHWHVACRLVLEGGFHPDDVTPRPPFTAEKTKTGYFLHYVSSEGEGRECTLLGGLKTKKVDVVVAKQGIGPVIAISLKGTIKAFRNLTNRMEEAAGDCTNLHISYPALVYGFLHVLKANRESKSVRSNDVFVHTDDRIADQIVRYHDVMSRLTGRNDVRAEVSRYEAVSILAANAQRNQHGEIFESYPQQDSPLHFNRFMRDLYRNYDERFVYAAPALSSTTRRLEWRSDSLALTDLNIIDFPPRTKR
;
A
#
# COMPACT_ATOMS: atom_id res chain seq x y z
N MET A 1 21.62 4.06 -18.32
CA MET A 1 20.18 3.75 -18.27
C MET A 1 19.82 3.34 -16.84
N PRO A 2 18.77 3.91 -16.22
CA PRO A 2 18.32 3.47 -14.90
C PRO A 2 17.88 2.01 -14.98
N ARG A 3 18.35 1.16 -14.05
CA ARG A 3 17.93 -0.25 -14.00
C ARG A 3 16.40 -0.31 -13.83
N PRO A 4 15.69 -1.13 -14.62
CA PRO A 4 14.22 -1.12 -14.68
C PRO A 4 13.54 -1.50 -13.36
N ASP A 5 14.24 -2.15 -12.43
CA ASP A 5 13.68 -2.72 -11.20
C ASP A 5 14.15 -1.99 -9.93
N ARG A 6 14.19 -0.65 -9.92
CA ARG A 6 14.53 0.13 -8.71
C ARG A 6 13.33 0.94 -8.25
N CYS A 7 13.11 1.03 -6.94
CA CYS A 7 12.07 1.90 -6.39
C CYS A 7 12.31 3.35 -6.82
N ARG A 8 11.26 4.00 -7.30
CA ARG A 8 11.27 5.39 -7.77
C ARG A 8 10.23 6.19 -7.01
N TRP A 9 10.52 7.47 -6.83
CA TRP A 9 9.53 8.39 -6.33
C TRP A 9 8.58 8.76 -7.47
N ILE A 10 7.33 8.32 -7.35
CA ILE A 10 6.29 8.50 -8.35
C ILE A 10 4.96 8.87 -7.69
N THR A 11 4.09 9.54 -8.44
CA THR A 11 2.73 9.85 -8.00
C THR A 11 1.84 8.61 -8.04
N LEU A 12 0.74 8.63 -7.30
CA LEU A 12 -0.31 7.62 -7.40
C LEU A 12 -0.87 7.57 -8.81
N ASN A 13 -1.10 8.72 -9.43
CA ASN A 13 -1.63 8.80 -10.78
C ASN A 13 -0.71 8.08 -11.79
N ASP A 14 0.61 8.26 -11.71
CA ASP A 14 1.56 7.55 -12.56
C ASP A 14 1.56 6.03 -12.30
N ALA A 15 1.45 5.63 -11.03
CA ALA A 15 1.35 4.22 -10.67
C ALA A 15 0.08 3.57 -11.24
N ILE A 16 -1.07 4.25 -11.14
CA ILE A 16 -2.35 3.76 -11.66
C ILE A 16 -2.36 3.77 -13.19
N LYS A 17 -1.81 4.81 -13.83
CA LYS A 17 -1.58 4.84 -15.29
C LYS A 17 -0.80 3.62 -15.75
N ASN A 18 0.29 3.27 -15.06
CA ASN A 18 1.06 2.07 -15.40
C ASN A 18 0.21 0.80 -15.26
N PHE A 19 -0.51 0.65 -14.15
CA PHE A 19 -1.38 -0.48 -13.89
C PHE A 19 -2.43 -0.71 -14.98
N VAL A 20 -3.10 0.35 -15.45
CA VAL A 20 -4.15 0.21 -16.47
C VAL A 20 -3.60 0.07 -17.90
N SER A 21 -2.38 0.55 -18.16
CA SER A 21 -1.71 0.52 -19.47
C SER A 21 -1.07 -0.83 -19.78
N GLU A 22 -0.68 -1.59 -18.76
CA GLU A 22 0.02 -2.85 -18.94
C GLU A 22 -0.91 -3.90 -19.59
N THR A 23 -0.46 -4.46 -20.71
CA THR A 23 -1.21 -5.45 -21.50
C THR A 23 -0.59 -6.85 -21.41
N HIS A 24 0.60 -6.97 -20.82
CA HIS A 24 1.30 -8.24 -20.63
C HIS A 24 0.66 -9.13 -19.56
N SER A 25 1.01 -10.42 -19.58
CA SER A 25 0.48 -11.41 -18.63
C SER A 25 0.74 -10.98 -17.17
N THR A 26 -0.27 -11.17 -16.33
CA THR A 26 -0.26 -10.84 -14.90
C THR A 26 0.82 -11.57 -14.09
N GLU A 27 1.52 -12.53 -14.69
CA GLU A 27 2.50 -13.40 -14.02
C GLU A 27 3.75 -12.67 -13.51
N SER A 28 4.14 -11.55 -14.14
CA SER A 28 5.39 -10.86 -13.78
C SER A 28 5.24 -9.82 -12.65
N ALA A 29 4.02 -9.56 -12.15
CA ALA A 29 3.68 -8.49 -11.21
C ALA A 29 4.14 -7.07 -11.62
N ARG A 30 4.69 -6.88 -12.83
CA ARG A 30 5.24 -5.59 -13.30
C ARG A 30 4.21 -4.47 -13.30
N HIS A 31 2.97 -4.79 -13.66
CA HIS A 31 1.84 -3.87 -13.69
C HIS A 31 1.52 -3.21 -12.33
N ILE A 32 1.90 -3.83 -11.20
CA ILE A 32 1.60 -3.30 -9.86
C ILE A 32 2.83 -2.76 -9.13
N LYS A 33 4.05 -3.04 -9.62
CA LYS A 33 5.31 -2.60 -9.01
C LYS A 33 5.41 -1.09 -8.77
N PRO A 34 4.99 -0.21 -9.69
CA PRO A 34 4.96 1.23 -9.42
C PRO A 34 4.17 1.58 -8.17
N LEU A 35 3.05 0.89 -7.91
CA LEU A 35 2.26 1.14 -6.70
C LEU A 35 3.01 0.73 -5.43
N HIS A 36 3.84 -0.32 -5.47
CA HIS A 36 4.69 -0.71 -4.35
C HIS A 36 5.65 0.45 -4.01
N TRP A 37 6.22 1.09 -5.04
CA TRP A 37 7.13 2.22 -4.89
C TRP A 37 6.43 3.46 -4.33
N HIS A 38 5.24 3.77 -4.84
CA HIS A 38 4.42 4.87 -4.33
C HIS A 38 4.13 4.69 -2.83
N VAL A 39 3.68 3.50 -2.41
CA VAL A 39 3.41 3.20 -0.99
C VAL A 39 4.69 3.25 -0.15
N ALA A 40 5.80 2.71 -0.64
CA ALA A 40 7.09 2.78 0.06
C ALA A 40 7.56 4.24 0.26
N CYS A 41 7.38 5.10 -0.75
CA CYS A 41 7.68 6.53 -0.64
C CYS A 41 6.75 7.24 0.37
N ARG A 42 5.46 6.89 0.41
CA ARG A 42 4.52 7.42 1.42
C ARG A 42 4.93 7.06 2.84
N LEU A 43 5.39 5.83 3.09
CA LEU A 43 5.90 5.43 4.40
C LEU A 43 7.04 6.34 4.89
N VAL A 44 7.92 6.80 3.99
CA VAL A 44 8.96 7.77 4.34
C VAL A 44 8.36 9.17 4.52
N LEU A 45 7.75 9.72 3.47
CA LEU A 45 7.35 11.12 3.41
C LEU A 45 6.18 11.47 4.35
N GLU A 46 5.09 10.70 4.32
CA GLU A 46 3.89 10.86 5.16
C GLU A 46 4.02 10.08 6.48
N GLY A 47 4.65 8.91 6.43
CA GLY A 47 4.79 8.05 7.59
C GLY A 47 5.89 8.49 8.54
N GLY A 48 6.93 9.16 8.07
CA GLY A 48 8.09 9.52 8.88
C GLY A 48 8.99 8.32 9.23
N PHE A 49 8.93 7.24 8.45
CA PHE A 49 9.85 6.12 8.61
C PHE A 49 11.21 6.46 8.01
N HIS A 50 12.29 6.01 8.65
CA HIS A 50 13.63 6.19 8.08
C HIS A 50 13.71 5.40 6.76
N PRO A 51 14.29 5.96 5.68
CA PRO A 51 14.35 5.28 4.38
C PRO A 51 15.00 3.89 4.44
N ASP A 52 15.95 3.69 5.34
CA ASP A 52 16.67 2.41 5.53
C ASP A 52 15.83 1.35 6.24
N ASP A 53 14.75 1.74 6.93
CA ASP A 53 13.83 0.80 7.57
C ASP A 53 12.80 0.23 6.58
N VAL A 54 12.69 0.81 5.37
CA VAL A 54 11.65 0.49 4.40
C VAL A 54 12.20 -0.40 3.28
N THR A 55 11.48 -1.46 2.95
CA THR A 55 11.74 -2.36 1.82
C THR A 55 10.51 -2.44 0.92
N PRO A 56 10.60 -2.28 -0.41
CA PRO A 56 11.78 -1.87 -1.17
C PRO A 56 12.28 -0.50 -0.71
N ARG A 57 13.61 -0.34 -0.71
CA ARG A 57 14.25 0.91 -0.27
C ARG A 57 13.80 2.09 -1.13
N PRO A 58 13.15 3.12 -0.59
CA PRO A 58 12.80 4.32 -1.33
C PRO A 58 14.05 5.17 -1.66
N PRO A 59 14.02 6.01 -2.71
CA PRO A 59 15.16 6.80 -3.16
C PRO A 59 15.39 8.07 -2.32
N PHE A 60 15.48 7.92 -1.00
CA PHE A 60 15.70 9.04 -0.07
C PHE A 60 16.83 8.73 0.90
N THR A 61 17.51 9.78 1.35
CA THR A 61 18.38 9.73 2.52
C THR A 61 17.86 10.68 3.58
N ALA A 62 18.09 10.32 4.85
CA ALA A 62 17.71 11.15 5.99
C ALA A 62 18.97 11.58 6.75
N GLU A 63 19.07 12.86 7.04
CA GLU A 63 20.20 13.46 7.74
C GLU A 63 19.72 14.10 9.05
N LYS A 64 20.30 13.66 10.17
CA LYS A 64 20.01 14.24 11.49
C LYS A 64 20.90 15.45 11.74
N THR A 65 20.28 16.61 11.98
CA THR A 65 20.97 17.83 12.42
C THR A 65 20.53 18.21 13.83
N LYS A 66 21.15 19.26 14.40
CA LYS A 66 20.70 19.84 15.68
C LYS A 66 19.25 20.32 15.65
N THR A 67 18.74 20.69 14.47
CA THR A 67 17.42 21.34 14.32
C THR A 67 16.30 20.39 13.93
N GLY A 68 16.63 19.16 13.51
CA GLY A 68 15.67 18.16 13.05
C GLY A 68 16.27 17.24 11.99
N TYR A 69 15.39 16.49 11.32
CA TYR A 69 15.76 15.60 10.23
C TYR A 69 15.50 16.28 8.88
N PHE A 70 16.51 16.31 8.03
CA PHE A 70 16.37 16.69 6.63
C PHE A 70 16.20 15.44 5.77
N LEU A 71 15.33 15.54 4.76
CA LEU A 71 15.13 14.49 3.78
C LEU A 71 15.65 14.93 2.41
N HIS A 72 16.49 14.11 1.80
CA HIS A 72 17.09 14.37 0.49
C HIS A 72 16.62 13.30 -0.50
N TYR A 73 16.23 13.72 -1.71
CA TYR A 73 15.94 12.79 -2.80
C TYR A 73 17.24 12.39 -3.48
N VAL A 74 17.51 11.08 -3.51
CA VAL A 74 18.70 10.50 -4.12
C VAL A 74 18.27 9.31 -4.98
N SER A 75 18.06 9.55 -6.27
CA SER A 75 17.53 8.55 -7.22
C SER A 75 18.37 7.26 -7.26
N SER A 76 19.66 7.35 -6.97
CA SER A 76 20.58 6.21 -6.91
C SER A 76 20.47 5.34 -5.67
N GLU A 77 19.64 5.68 -4.69
CA GLU A 77 19.43 4.90 -3.45
C GLU A 77 18.29 3.90 -3.57
N GLY A 78 17.33 4.10 -4.47
CA GLY A 78 16.14 3.26 -4.53
C GLY A 78 16.45 1.80 -4.87
N GLU A 79 15.89 0.81 -4.17
CA GLU A 79 16.10 -0.62 -4.46
C GLU A 79 14.78 -1.28 -4.83
N GLY A 80 14.78 -2.36 -5.62
CA GLY A 80 13.54 -3.06 -6.00
C GLY A 80 13.31 -4.39 -5.30
N ARG A 81 14.20 -4.78 -4.38
CA ARG A 81 14.08 -6.05 -3.68
C ARG A 81 12.93 -5.99 -2.68
N GLU A 82 12.05 -6.97 -2.75
CA GLU A 82 10.98 -7.19 -1.77
C GLU A 82 11.49 -8.03 -0.59
N CYS A 83 10.76 -7.98 0.51
CA CYS A 83 11.11 -8.71 1.73
C CYS A 83 10.43 -10.08 1.77
N THR A 84 11.14 -11.11 2.20
CA THR A 84 10.53 -12.40 2.55
C THR A 84 10.50 -12.54 4.06
N LEU A 85 9.30 -12.64 4.63
CA LEU A 85 9.08 -12.86 6.05
C LEU A 85 8.78 -14.32 6.33
N LEU A 86 9.26 -14.83 7.47
CA LEU A 86 8.88 -16.15 7.97
C LEU A 86 7.55 -16.03 8.72
N GLY A 87 6.46 -16.44 8.08
CA GLY A 87 5.16 -16.58 8.75
C GLY A 87 5.09 -17.86 9.58
N GLY A 88 4.01 -18.01 10.34
CA GLY A 88 3.85 -19.12 11.29
C GLY A 88 3.64 -20.48 10.62
N LEU A 89 3.16 -20.47 9.37
CA LEU A 89 2.91 -21.68 8.58
C LEU A 89 3.88 -21.79 7.39
N LYS A 90 4.21 -20.66 6.76
CA LYS A 90 5.07 -20.60 5.58
C LYS A 90 5.75 -19.24 5.42
N THR A 91 6.79 -19.19 4.61
CA THR A 91 7.37 -17.92 4.19
C THR A 91 6.39 -17.14 3.30
N LYS A 92 6.40 -15.81 3.41
CA LYS A 92 5.63 -14.90 2.57
C LYS A 92 6.54 -13.82 2.03
N LYS A 93 6.53 -13.67 0.71
CA LYS A 93 7.10 -12.49 0.04
C LYS A 93 6.13 -11.33 0.21
N VAL A 94 6.53 -10.27 0.91
CA VAL A 94 5.71 -9.09 1.18
C VAL A 94 6.20 -7.93 0.30
N ASP A 95 5.25 -7.19 -0.25
CA ASP A 95 5.48 -6.19 -1.28
C ASP A 95 6.14 -4.92 -0.72
N VAL A 96 5.70 -4.47 0.46
CA VAL A 96 6.33 -3.38 1.21
C VAL A 96 6.41 -3.72 2.70
N VAL A 97 7.56 -3.51 3.34
CA VAL A 97 7.80 -3.80 4.76
C VAL A 97 8.54 -2.63 5.40
N VAL A 98 8.15 -2.28 6.62
CA VAL A 98 8.96 -1.49 7.54
C VAL A 98 9.49 -2.43 8.62
N ALA A 99 10.80 -2.51 8.77
CA ALA A 99 11.45 -3.28 9.81
C ALA A 99 12.32 -2.37 10.67
N LYS A 100 12.26 -2.55 11.99
CA LYS A 100 13.09 -1.81 12.95
C LYS A 100 14.17 -2.72 13.49
N GLN A 101 15.42 -2.23 13.49
CA GLN A 101 16.55 -2.96 14.06
C GLN A 101 16.27 -3.33 15.52
N GLY A 102 16.49 -4.60 15.88
CA GLY A 102 16.23 -5.11 17.23
C GLY A 102 14.76 -5.42 17.57
N ILE A 103 13.81 -5.08 16.68
CA ILE A 103 12.37 -5.35 16.88
C ILE A 103 11.84 -6.32 15.81
N GLY A 104 12.22 -6.12 14.54
CA GLY A 104 11.72 -6.89 13.40
C GLY A 104 10.67 -6.13 12.59
N PRO A 105 9.81 -6.82 11.82
CA PRO A 105 8.81 -6.18 10.97
C PRO A 105 7.73 -5.55 11.85
N VAL A 106 7.47 -4.25 11.62
CA VAL A 106 6.49 -3.46 12.38
C VAL A 106 5.31 -3.02 11.50
N ILE A 107 5.56 -2.83 10.19
CA ILE A 107 4.52 -2.67 9.18
C ILE A 107 4.81 -3.64 8.04
N ALA A 108 3.77 -4.29 7.53
CA ALA A 108 3.79 -5.02 6.27
C ALA A 108 2.63 -4.52 5.41
N ILE A 109 2.80 -4.48 4.10
CA ILE A 109 1.75 -4.15 3.16
C ILE A 109 1.84 -5.12 1.98
N SER A 110 0.76 -5.86 1.75
CA SER A 110 0.59 -6.65 0.53
C SER A 110 -0.22 -5.84 -0.48
N LEU A 111 0.28 -5.78 -1.71
CA LEU A 111 -0.36 -5.09 -2.82
C LEU A 111 -0.74 -6.10 -3.89
N LYS A 112 -1.97 -5.99 -4.41
CA LYS A 112 -2.46 -6.84 -5.49
C LYS A 112 -3.10 -6.00 -6.58
N GLY A 113 -2.98 -6.48 -7.80
CA GLY A 113 -3.60 -5.88 -8.98
C GLY A 113 -4.43 -6.91 -9.73
N THR A 114 -5.68 -6.57 -10.07
CA THR A 114 -6.54 -7.41 -10.92
C THR A 114 -7.08 -6.59 -12.09
N ILE A 115 -6.60 -6.93 -13.29
CA ILE A 115 -6.97 -6.24 -14.54
C ILE A 115 -8.21 -6.90 -15.19
N LYS A 116 -8.34 -8.22 -15.06
CA LYS A 116 -9.38 -9.08 -15.66
C LYS A 116 -9.67 -10.29 -14.76
N ALA A 117 -10.65 -11.09 -15.15
CA ALA A 117 -11.05 -12.36 -14.55
C ALA A 117 -11.55 -12.22 -13.11
N PHE A 118 -12.53 -11.33 -12.87
CA PHE A 118 -13.07 -11.07 -11.53
C PHE A 118 -13.79 -12.27 -10.90
N ARG A 119 -14.14 -13.30 -11.69
CA ARG A 119 -14.57 -14.60 -11.17
C ARG A 119 -13.58 -15.22 -10.16
N ASN A 120 -12.29 -14.84 -10.23
CA ASN A 120 -11.24 -15.36 -9.37
C ASN A 120 -11.07 -14.56 -8.06
N LEU A 121 -11.88 -13.52 -7.81
CA LEU A 121 -11.77 -12.69 -6.60
C LEU A 121 -11.98 -13.49 -5.31
N THR A 122 -12.81 -14.54 -5.33
CA THR A 122 -12.96 -15.46 -4.19
C THR A 122 -11.63 -16.11 -3.80
N ASN A 123 -10.86 -16.59 -4.78
CA ASN A 123 -9.54 -17.17 -4.50
C ASN A 123 -8.57 -16.13 -3.93
N ARG A 124 -8.71 -14.84 -4.32
CA ARG A 124 -7.90 -13.74 -3.77
C ARG A 124 -8.28 -13.42 -2.32
N MET A 125 -9.56 -13.53 -1.99
CA MET A 125 -10.06 -13.37 -0.63
C MET A 125 -9.53 -14.47 0.29
N GLU A 126 -9.58 -15.74 -0.12
CA GLU A 126 -9.02 -16.85 0.66
C GLU A 126 -7.50 -16.69 0.86
N GLU A 127 -6.77 -16.28 -0.18
CA GLU A 127 -5.35 -15.97 -0.08
C GLU A 127 -5.07 -14.85 0.93
N ALA A 128 -5.85 -13.77 0.90
CA ALA A 128 -5.70 -12.65 1.84
C ALA A 128 -5.93 -13.07 3.30
N ALA A 129 -7.01 -13.82 3.57
CA ALA A 129 -7.28 -14.33 4.92
C ALA A 129 -6.16 -15.28 5.41
N GLY A 130 -5.63 -16.13 4.54
CA GLY A 130 -4.50 -16.99 4.84
C GLY A 130 -3.21 -16.22 5.10
N ASP A 131 -2.94 -15.16 4.34
CA ASP A 131 -1.73 -14.35 4.45
C ASP A 131 -1.67 -13.56 5.77
N CYS A 132 -2.76 -12.92 6.19
CA CYS A 132 -2.79 -12.21 7.47
C CYS A 132 -2.68 -13.17 8.66
N THR A 133 -3.39 -14.30 8.61
CA THR A 133 -3.26 -15.35 9.62
C THR A 133 -1.81 -15.81 9.74
N ASN A 134 -1.17 -16.14 8.61
CA ASN A 134 0.21 -16.63 8.57
C ASN A 134 1.20 -15.62 9.19
N LEU A 135 1.11 -14.33 8.85
CA LEU A 135 2.04 -13.34 9.39
C LEU A 135 1.74 -12.96 10.84
N HIS A 136 0.48 -12.86 11.26
CA HIS A 136 0.14 -12.52 12.65
C HIS A 136 0.46 -13.63 13.65
N ILE A 137 0.52 -14.90 13.22
CA ILE A 137 1.04 -15.99 14.07
C ILE A 137 2.51 -15.74 14.44
N SER A 138 3.35 -15.37 13.47
CA SER A 138 4.77 -15.07 13.74
C SER A 138 4.98 -13.71 14.39
N TYR A 139 4.19 -12.71 14.00
CA TYR A 139 4.38 -11.33 14.38
C TYR A 139 3.05 -10.74 14.90
N PRO A 140 2.64 -11.06 16.15
CA PRO A 140 1.33 -10.63 16.67
C PRO A 140 1.12 -9.12 16.71
N ALA A 141 2.20 -8.36 16.90
CA ALA A 141 2.17 -6.89 16.94
C ALA A 141 2.22 -6.23 15.56
N LEU A 142 2.54 -6.97 14.48
CA LEU A 142 2.66 -6.45 13.12
C LEU A 142 1.40 -5.68 12.72
N VAL A 143 1.60 -4.50 12.14
CA VAL A 143 0.53 -3.77 11.48
C VAL A 143 0.54 -4.17 10.01
N TYR A 144 -0.48 -4.91 9.58
CA TYR A 144 -0.54 -5.47 8.24
C TYR A 144 -1.64 -4.81 7.40
N GLY A 145 -1.24 -4.23 6.28
CA GLY A 145 -2.11 -3.67 5.27
C GLY A 145 -2.32 -4.58 4.06
N PHE A 146 -3.52 -4.54 3.48
CA PHE A 146 -3.81 -5.13 2.17
C PHE A 146 -4.44 -4.09 1.24
N LEU A 147 -3.75 -3.77 0.13
CA LEU A 147 -4.25 -2.86 -0.90
C LEU A 147 -4.50 -3.62 -2.20
N HIS A 148 -5.73 -3.62 -2.69
CA HIS A 148 -6.09 -4.24 -3.95
C HIS A 148 -6.53 -3.21 -4.98
N VAL A 149 -5.84 -3.14 -6.11
CA VAL A 149 -6.24 -2.32 -7.25
C VAL A 149 -6.99 -3.16 -8.27
N LEU A 150 -8.18 -2.69 -8.64
CA LEU A 150 -9.07 -3.33 -9.61
C LEU A 150 -9.21 -2.41 -10.83
N LYS A 151 -9.05 -2.94 -12.03
CA LYS A 151 -9.31 -2.16 -13.25
C LYS A 151 -10.81 -2.00 -13.45
N ALA A 152 -11.30 -0.77 -13.45
CA ALA A 152 -12.72 -0.44 -13.59
C ALA A 152 -13.18 -0.55 -15.06
N ASN A 153 -13.21 -1.76 -15.62
CA ASN A 153 -13.70 -1.97 -16.98
C ASN A 153 -15.22 -1.75 -17.02
N ARG A 154 -15.67 -0.84 -17.88
CA ARG A 154 -17.09 -0.64 -18.19
C ARG A 154 -17.60 -1.68 -19.18
N GLU A 155 -18.83 -2.11 -18.98
CA GLU A 155 -19.53 -3.04 -19.87
C GLU A 155 -19.55 -2.53 -21.31
N SER A 156 -19.12 -3.38 -22.24
CA SER A 156 -19.11 -3.08 -23.67
C SER A 156 -18.95 -4.39 -24.46
N LYS A 157 -19.16 -4.32 -25.79
CA LYS A 157 -19.04 -5.50 -26.67
C LYS A 157 -17.64 -6.14 -26.66
N SER A 158 -16.60 -5.41 -26.26
CA SER A 158 -15.21 -5.87 -26.22
C SER A 158 -14.76 -6.39 -24.85
N VAL A 159 -15.59 -6.26 -23.82
CA VAL A 159 -15.31 -6.69 -22.45
C VAL A 159 -16.11 -7.96 -22.15
N ARG A 160 -15.43 -9.02 -21.68
CA ARG A 160 -16.13 -10.25 -21.26
C ARG A 160 -16.95 -9.96 -20.01
N SER A 161 -18.11 -10.61 -19.86
CA SER A 161 -18.97 -10.45 -18.67
C SER A 161 -18.21 -10.60 -17.34
N ASN A 162 -17.29 -11.56 -17.24
CA ASN A 162 -16.47 -11.79 -16.04
C ASN A 162 -15.38 -10.73 -15.78
N ASP A 163 -15.19 -9.79 -16.71
CA ASP A 163 -14.23 -8.69 -16.62
C ASP A 163 -14.94 -7.34 -16.37
N VAL A 164 -16.28 -7.32 -16.32
CA VAL A 164 -17.07 -6.11 -16.08
C VAL A 164 -16.97 -5.69 -14.61
N PHE A 165 -16.63 -4.43 -14.40
CA PHE A 165 -16.63 -3.75 -13.10
C PHE A 165 -17.86 -2.85 -12.93
N VAL A 166 -18.18 -2.07 -13.98
CA VAL A 166 -19.34 -1.16 -14.02
C VAL A 166 -20.23 -1.55 -15.20
N HIS A 167 -21.52 -1.72 -14.96
CA HIS A 167 -22.53 -1.97 -15.97
C HIS A 167 -22.87 -0.71 -16.77
N THR A 168 -23.62 -0.89 -17.87
CA THR A 168 -24.08 0.25 -18.71
C THR A 168 -25.00 1.22 -17.99
N ASP A 169 -25.64 0.80 -16.88
CA ASP A 169 -26.50 1.61 -16.01
C ASP A 169 -25.76 2.18 -14.79
N ASP A 170 -24.42 2.24 -14.84
CA ASP A 170 -23.52 2.70 -13.79
C ASP A 170 -23.55 1.89 -12.48
N ARG A 171 -24.26 0.75 -12.43
CA ARG A 171 -24.18 -0.16 -11.27
C ARG A 171 -22.85 -0.90 -11.24
N ILE A 172 -22.32 -1.08 -10.04
CA ILE A 172 -21.15 -1.94 -9.80
C ILE A 172 -21.56 -3.40 -9.95
N ALA A 173 -20.75 -4.19 -10.65
CA ALA A 173 -21.03 -5.60 -10.87
C ALA A 173 -21.10 -6.38 -9.54
N ASP A 174 -22.07 -7.29 -9.40
CA ASP A 174 -22.34 -7.99 -8.13
C ASP A 174 -21.13 -8.73 -7.56
N GLN A 175 -20.25 -9.24 -8.43
CA GLN A 175 -19.01 -9.91 -8.02
C GLN A 175 -18.03 -8.97 -7.30
N ILE A 176 -18.01 -7.69 -7.68
CA ILE A 176 -17.19 -6.64 -7.06
C ILE A 176 -17.80 -6.24 -5.72
N VAL A 177 -19.13 -6.11 -5.66
CA VAL A 177 -19.87 -5.83 -4.41
C VAL A 177 -19.63 -6.93 -3.38
N ARG A 178 -19.84 -8.20 -3.76
CA ARG A 178 -19.56 -9.35 -2.88
C ARG A 178 -18.11 -9.39 -2.40
N TYR A 179 -17.17 -9.08 -3.29
CA TYR A 179 -15.76 -9.02 -2.92
C TYR A 179 -15.50 -7.93 -1.86
N HIS A 180 -16.07 -6.73 -2.05
CA HIS A 180 -15.99 -5.65 -1.05
C HIS A 180 -16.62 -6.04 0.28
N ASP A 181 -17.80 -6.67 0.29
CA ASP A 181 -18.46 -7.08 1.53
C ASP A 181 -17.58 -8.01 2.36
N VAL A 182 -16.88 -8.94 1.70
CA VAL A 182 -15.97 -9.83 2.43
C VAL A 182 -14.69 -9.13 2.86
N MET A 183 -14.08 -8.34 1.99
CA MET A 183 -12.88 -7.58 2.36
C MET A 183 -13.14 -6.60 3.52
N SER A 184 -14.36 -6.06 3.62
CA SER A 184 -14.81 -5.21 4.73
C SER A 184 -14.85 -5.96 6.07
N ARG A 185 -15.01 -7.29 6.06
CA ARG A 185 -14.95 -8.14 7.27
C ARG A 185 -13.52 -8.51 7.65
N LEU A 186 -12.58 -8.45 6.70
CA LEU A 186 -11.16 -8.73 6.91
C LEU A 186 -10.36 -7.53 7.40
N THR A 187 -10.98 -6.36 7.62
CA THR A 187 -10.28 -5.16 8.09
C THR A 187 -10.65 -4.79 9.53
N GLY A 188 -9.92 -3.82 10.11
CA GLY A 188 -10.21 -3.27 11.43
C GLY A 188 -9.64 -4.08 12.61
N ARG A 189 -8.55 -4.83 12.41
CA ARG A 189 -7.80 -5.44 13.52
C ARG A 189 -7.11 -4.35 14.35
N ASN A 190 -7.74 -3.90 15.44
CA ASN A 190 -7.23 -2.79 16.24
C ASN A 190 -6.43 -3.21 17.49
N ASP A 191 -6.41 -4.50 17.84
CA ASP A 191 -5.69 -5.01 19.02
C ASP A 191 -4.88 -6.27 18.66
N VAL A 192 -3.77 -6.48 19.36
CA VAL A 192 -2.88 -7.64 19.14
C VAL A 192 -3.56 -8.97 19.47
N ARG A 193 -4.55 -8.98 20.37
CA ARG A 193 -5.36 -10.15 20.75
C ARG A 193 -6.60 -10.32 19.88
N ALA A 194 -6.90 -9.37 18.99
CA ALA A 194 -7.99 -9.53 18.04
C ALA A 194 -7.68 -10.62 17.01
N GLU A 195 -8.71 -11.05 16.29
CA GLU A 195 -8.68 -12.12 15.31
C GLU A 195 -7.49 -11.99 14.35
N VAL A 196 -6.62 -13.01 14.30
CA VAL A 196 -5.37 -13.00 13.51
C VAL A 196 -5.60 -13.02 12.00
N SER A 197 -6.79 -13.42 11.58
CA SER A 197 -7.28 -13.48 10.20
C SER A 197 -7.80 -12.13 9.67
N ARG A 198 -7.54 -11.03 10.40
CA ARG A 198 -7.87 -9.67 9.97
C ARG A 198 -6.63 -8.82 9.83
N TYR A 199 -6.72 -7.87 8.92
CA TYR A 199 -5.77 -6.80 8.69
C TYR A 199 -6.13 -5.56 9.52
N GLU A 200 -5.11 -4.76 9.84
CA GLU A 200 -5.26 -3.44 10.44
C GLU A 200 -5.90 -2.47 9.46
N ALA A 201 -5.57 -2.59 8.17
CA ALA A 201 -6.14 -1.77 7.11
C ALA A 201 -6.31 -2.59 5.83
N VAL A 202 -7.47 -2.48 5.20
CA VAL A 202 -7.73 -3.01 3.86
C VAL A 202 -8.23 -1.86 3.00
N SER A 203 -7.79 -1.80 1.75
CA SER A 203 -8.30 -0.84 0.78
C SER A 203 -8.52 -1.48 -0.56
N ILE A 204 -9.59 -1.04 -1.24
CA ILE A 204 -9.82 -1.31 -2.66
C ILE A 204 -9.69 0.02 -3.40
N LEU A 205 -8.92 0.03 -4.48
CA LEU A 205 -8.80 1.17 -5.38
C LEU A 205 -9.28 0.74 -6.76
N ALA A 206 -10.29 1.42 -7.29
CA ALA A 206 -10.77 1.19 -8.64
C ALA A 206 -10.05 2.15 -9.61
N ALA A 207 -9.44 1.61 -10.66
CA ALA A 207 -8.62 2.35 -11.61
C ALA A 207 -9.33 2.49 -12.95
N ASN A 208 -9.55 3.72 -13.40
CA ASN A 208 -10.23 4.00 -14.66
C ASN A 208 -9.40 3.55 -15.87
N ALA A 209 -10.06 2.76 -16.73
CA ALA A 209 -9.49 2.22 -17.95
C ALA A 209 -9.98 2.92 -19.23
N GLN A 210 -10.91 3.87 -19.10
CA GLN A 210 -11.46 4.60 -20.24
C GLN A 210 -10.43 5.58 -20.80
N ARG A 211 -10.42 5.75 -22.12
CA ARG A 211 -9.43 6.56 -22.84
C ARG A 211 -9.26 7.99 -22.29
N ASN A 212 -10.36 8.62 -21.84
CA ASN A 212 -10.36 10.01 -21.36
C ASN A 212 -10.09 10.14 -19.86
N GLN A 213 -10.11 9.04 -19.10
CA GLN A 213 -9.92 8.99 -17.65
C GLN A 213 -8.79 8.00 -17.31
N HIS A 214 -7.90 7.76 -18.27
CA HIS A 214 -6.93 6.68 -18.21
C HIS A 214 -5.92 6.93 -17.09
N GLY A 215 -5.92 6.05 -16.09
CA GLY A 215 -5.05 6.16 -14.92
C GLY A 215 -5.59 7.04 -13.79
N GLU A 216 -6.82 7.53 -13.91
CA GLU A 216 -7.53 8.17 -12.81
C GLU A 216 -8.12 7.14 -11.85
N ILE A 217 -8.39 7.56 -10.62
CA ILE A 217 -9.14 6.75 -9.65
C ILE A 217 -10.62 6.87 -10.01
N PHE A 218 -11.33 5.75 -9.98
CA PHE A 218 -12.78 5.73 -10.14
C PHE A 218 -13.43 6.12 -8.81
N GLU A 219 -13.63 7.42 -8.62
CA GLU A 219 -14.00 8.02 -7.32
C GLU A 219 -15.34 7.56 -6.74
N SER A 220 -16.26 7.06 -7.56
CA SER A 220 -17.54 6.53 -7.10
C SER A 220 -17.43 5.17 -6.39
N TYR A 221 -16.24 4.54 -6.36
CA TYR A 221 -16.04 3.27 -5.68
C TYR A 221 -14.62 3.05 -5.13
N PRO A 222 -14.48 2.54 -3.88
CA PRO A 222 -15.53 2.39 -2.88
C PRO A 222 -16.13 3.75 -2.48
N GLN A 223 -17.33 3.76 -1.89
CA GLN A 223 -17.91 5.01 -1.35
C GLN A 223 -17.04 5.59 -0.22
N GLN A 224 -17.11 6.90 0.02
CA GLN A 224 -16.22 7.59 0.97
C GLN A 224 -16.32 7.10 2.41
N ASP A 225 -17.50 6.62 2.81
CA ASP A 225 -17.79 6.05 4.14
C ASP A 225 -17.33 4.59 4.29
N SER A 226 -17.06 3.90 3.17
CA SER A 226 -16.56 2.53 3.14
C SER A 226 -15.31 2.37 4.03
N PRO A 227 -15.20 1.27 4.80
CA PRO A 227 -13.96 0.94 5.51
C PRO A 227 -12.80 0.65 4.54
N LEU A 228 -13.10 0.34 3.28
CA LEU A 228 -12.11 0.01 2.24
C LEU A 228 -11.67 1.21 1.41
N HIS A 229 -12.10 2.42 1.76
CA HIS A 229 -11.76 3.62 1.01
C HIS A 229 -10.27 3.97 1.13
N PHE A 230 -9.61 4.28 0.01
CA PHE A 230 -8.16 4.47 -0.06
C PHE A 230 -7.61 5.53 0.90
N ASN A 231 -8.32 6.65 1.08
CA ASN A 231 -7.89 7.72 1.98
C ASN A 231 -7.78 7.29 3.46
N ARG A 232 -8.40 6.16 3.83
CA ARG A 232 -8.31 5.61 5.19
C ARG A 232 -7.06 4.74 5.37
N PHE A 233 -6.53 4.18 4.30
CA PHE A 233 -5.54 3.11 4.34
C PHE A 233 -4.29 3.47 5.13
N MET A 234 -3.54 4.50 4.69
CA MET A 234 -2.31 4.90 5.38
C MET A 234 -2.58 5.45 6.78
N ARG A 235 -3.67 6.20 6.95
CA ARG A 235 -4.10 6.72 8.25
C ARG A 235 -4.31 5.59 9.26
N ASP A 236 -5.03 4.55 8.88
CA ASP A 236 -5.36 3.44 9.77
C ASP A 236 -4.11 2.58 10.06
N LEU A 237 -3.18 2.43 9.10
CA LEU A 237 -1.86 1.83 9.34
C LEU A 237 -1.05 2.64 10.37
N TYR A 238 -0.93 3.96 10.19
CA TYR A 238 -0.15 4.80 11.11
C TYR A 238 -0.75 4.87 12.50
N ARG A 239 -2.09 4.93 12.61
CA ARG A 239 -2.78 4.90 13.91
C ARG A 239 -2.43 3.62 14.67
N ASN A 240 -2.63 2.46 14.04
CA ASN A 240 -2.34 1.17 14.66
C ASN A 240 -0.83 1.02 15.00
N TYR A 241 0.05 1.58 14.16
CA TYR A 241 1.48 1.60 14.43
C TYR A 241 1.80 2.42 15.69
N ASP A 242 1.28 3.64 15.78
CA ASP A 242 1.53 4.52 16.91
C ASP A 242 0.97 3.91 18.21
N GLU A 243 -0.24 3.38 18.17
CA GLU A 243 -0.87 2.69 19.31
C GLU A 243 0.01 1.55 19.85
N ARG A 244 0.54 0.69 18.97
CA ARG A 244 1.28 -0.51 19.37
C ARG A 244 2.74 -0.26 19.71
N PHE A 245 3.43 0.54 18.89
CA PHE A 245 4.88 0.64 18.96
C PHE A 245 5.37 1.93 19.62
N VAL A 246 4.54 2.97 19.69
CA VAL A 246 4.93 4.27 20.25
C VAL A 246 4.29 4.47 21.63
N TYR A 247 2.98 4.28 21.75
CA TYR A 247 2.24 4.57 22.98
C TYR A 247 2.24 3.40 23.96
N ALA A 248 1.98 2.17 23.49
CA ALA A 248 1.97 1.00 24.36
C ALA A 248 3.38 0.52 24.79
N ALA A 249 4.43 0.94 24.08
CA ALA A 249 5.82 0.52 24.33
C ALA A 249 6.78 1.72 24.47
N PRO A 250 6.63 2.60 25.48
CA PRO A 250 7.41 3.83 25.61
C PRO A 250 8.93 3.59 25.73
N ALA A 251 9.33 2.43 26.26
CA ALA A 251 10.74 2.03 26.34
C ALA A 251 11.41 1.85 24.96
N LEU A 252 10.64 1.59 23.91
CA LEU A 252 11.13 1.44 22.53
C LEU A 252 11.04 2.75 21.73
N SER A 253 10.52 3.82 22.32
CA SER A 253 10.17 5.06 21.60
C SER A 253 11.37 5.74 20.92
N SER A 254 12.60 5.52 21.41
CA SER A 254 13.81 6.01 20.74
C SER A 254 14.03 5.39 19.36
N THR A 255 13.52 4.18 19.12
CA THR A 255 13.62 3.43 17.87
C THR A 255 12.33 3.48 17.04
N THR A 256 11.17 3.49 17.71
CA THR A 256 9.86 3.37 17.06
C THR A 256 9.17 4.70 16.78
N ARG A 257 9.58 5.81 17.40
CA ARG A 257 8.96 7.10 17.10
C ARG A 257 9.19 7.48 15.64
N ARG A 258 8.10 7.86 14.96
CA ARG A 258 8.12 8.34 13.58
C ARG A 258 8.78 9.72 13.53
N LEU A 259 9.63 9.93 12.54
CA LEU A 259 10.37 11.17 12.34
C LEU A 259 9.45 12.28 11.85
N GLU A 260 9.83 13.51 12.13
CA GLU A 260 9.25 14.70 11.53
C GLU A 260 10.30 15.37 10.67
N TRP A 261 9.95 15.55 9.40
CA TRP A 261 10.82 16.15 8.41
C TRP A 261 10.80 17.67 8.56
N ARG A 262 11.96 18.28 8.37
CA ARG A 262 12.01 19.73 8.24
C ARG A 262 11.33 20.18 6.95
N SER A 263 10.51 21.23 7.03
CA SER A 263 9.72 21.74 5.90
C SER A 263 10.58 22.31 4.77
N ASP A 264 11.81 22.74 5.07
CA ASP A 264 12.83 23.20 4.13
C ASP A 264 13.73 22.08 3.59
N SER A 265 13.34 20.81 3.79
CA SER A 265 13.99 19.67 3.12
C SER A 265 13.81 19.78 1.61
N LEU A 266 14.90 19.65 0.84
CA LEU A 266 14.86 19.73 -0.63
C LEU A 266 13.90 18.72 -1.26
N ALA A 267 13.77 17.53 -0.67
CA ALA A 267 12.80 16.52 -1.12
C ALA A 267 11.34 16.96 -0.96
N LEU A 268 11.05 17.98 -0.14
CA LEU A 268 9.69 18.48 0.12
C LEU A 268 9.38 19.78 -0.62
N THR A 269 10.38 20.43 -1.21
CA THR A 269 10.19 21.66 -1.97
C THR A 269 9.68 21.42 -3.39
N ASP A 270 9.88 20.23 -3.96
CA ASP A 270 9.29 19.83 -5.25
C ASP A 270 7.89 19.22 -5.05
N LEU A 271 6.89 20.10 -4.89
CA LEU A 271 5.51 19.71 -4.63
C LEU A 271 4.84 18.98 -5.81
N ASN A 272 5.41 19.02 -7.01
CA ASN A 272 4.76 18.45 -8.21
C ASN A 272 4.70 16.92 -8.19
N ILE A 273 5.50 16.27 -7.35
CA ILE A 273 5.57 14.81 -7.21
C ILE A 273 4.87 14.34 -5.91
N ILE A 274 4.43 15.28 -5.05
CA ILE A 274 3.79 15.00 -3.77
C ILE A 274 2.27 15.12 -3.90
N ASP A 275 1.58 13.98 -3.89
CA ASP A 275 0.12 13.89 -3.92
C ASP A 275 -0.49 13.56 -2.53
N PHE A 276 0.28 13.74 -1.45
CA PHE A 276 -0.13 13.53 -0.06
C PHE A 276 0.66 14.44 0.90
N PRO A 277 0.10 14.85 2.05
CA PRO A 277 0.81 15.75 2.97
C PRO A 277 2.01 15.06 3.65
N PRO A 278 3.24 15.61 3.55
CA PRO A 278 4.38 15.04 4.26
C PRO A 278 4.29 15.30 5.77
N ARG A 279 4.89 14.40 6.57
CA ARG A 279 5.01 14.56 8.02
C ARG A 279 6.09 15.57 8.35
N THR A 280 5.69 16.84 8.38
CA THR A 280 6.58 17.97 8.66
C THR A 280 6.49 18.41 10.11
N LYS A 281 7.62 18.89 10.64
CA LYS A 281 7.67 19.59 11.92
C LYS A 281 6.97 20.94 11.76
N ARG A 282 5.96 21.19 12.57
CA ARG A 282 5.27 22.49 12.64
C ARG A 282 6.16 23.57 13.28
#